data_AF-O95922-F1
#
_entry.id   AF-O95922-F1
#
_cell.length_a   1.000
_cell.length_b   1.000
_cell.length_c   1.000
_cell.angle_alpha   90.00
_cell.angle_beta   90.00
_cell.angle_gamma   90.00
#
_symmetry.space_group_name_H-M   'P 1'
#
loop_
_entity.id
_entity.type
_entity.pdbx_description
1 polymer ?
#
loop_
_entity_poly.entity_id
_entity_poly.type
_entity_poly.pdbx_seq_one_letter_code
_entity_poly.pdbx_strand_id
1 'polypeptide(L)'
;MAGKVKWVTDIEKSVLINNFEKRGWVQVTENEDWNFYWMSVQTIRNVFSVEAGYRLSDDQIVNHFPNHYELTRKDLMVKNIKRYRKELEKEGSPLAEKDENGKYLYLDFVPVTYMLPADYNLFVEEFRKSPSSTWIMKPCGKAQGKGIFLINKLSQIKKWSRDSKTSSFVSQSNKEAYVISLYINNPLLIGGRKFDLRLYVLVSTYRPLRCYMYKLGFCRFCTVKYTPSTSELDNMFVHLTNVAIQKHGEDYNHIHGGKWTVSNLRLYLESTRGKEVTSKLFDEIHWIIVQSLKAVAPVMNNDKHCFECYGYDIIIDDKLKPWLIEVNASPSLTSSTANDRILKYNLINDTLNIAVPNGEIPDCKWNKSPPKEVLGNYEILYDEELAQGDGADRELRSRQGQSLGPRAGRSRDSGRAVLTTWK
;
A
#
# COMPACT_ATOMS: atom_id res chain seq x y z
N MET A 1 -24.94 -9.09 31.07
CA MET A 1 -24.63 -7.91 30.24
C MET A 1 -23.26 -8.14 29.64
N ALA A 2 -23.13 -8.27 28.33
CA ALA A 2 -21.81 -8.30 27.70
C ALA A 2 -21.07 -7.00 28.09
N GLY A 3 -19.82 -7.11 28.54
CA GLY A 3 -19.01 -5.95 28.92
C GLY A 3 -18.88 -4.99 27.75
N LYS A 4 -18.88 -3.67 28.03
CA LYS A 4 -18.56 -2.69 26.99
C LYS A 4 -17.10 -2.87 26.58
N VAL A 5 -16.83 -2.83 25.27
CA VAL A 5 -15.47 -2.84 24.73
C VAL A 5 -14.69 -1.65 25.30
N LYS A 6 -13.51 -1.92 25.84
CA LYS A 6 -12.58 -0.92 26.37
C LYS A 6 -11.50 -0.63 25.33
N TRP A 7 -11.24 0.66 25.08
CA TRP A 7 -10.29 1.08 24.05
C TRP A 7 -9.18 1.96 24.59
N VAL A 8 -8.02 1.85 23.94
CA VAL A 8 -6.82 2.65 24.18
C VAL A 8 -6.31 3.19 22.84
N THR A 9 -5.73 4.40 22.84
CA THR A 9 -4.91 4.88 21.73
C THR A 9 -3.82 5.81 22.24
N ASP A 10 -2.64 5.69 21.65
CA ASP A 10 -1.52 6.64 21.80
C ASP A 10 -1.51 7.67 20.65
N ILE A 11 -2.51 7.62 19.76
CA ILE A 11 -2.67 8.52 18.63
C ILE A 11 -3.92 9.38 18.87
N GLU A 12 -3.71 10.60 19.35
CA GLU A 12 -4.78 11.58 19.54
C GLU A 12 -5.26 12.15 18.20
N LYS A 13 -6.20 11.45 17.55
CA LYS A 13 -6.88 11.90 16.33
C LYS A 13 -8.38 11.80 16.50
N SER A 14 -9.06 12.93 16.24
CA SER A 14 -10.52 13.03 16.36
C SER A 14 -11.27 11.97 15.54
N VAL A 15 -10.74 11.58 14.37
CA VAL A 15 -11.37 10.53 13.55
C VAL A 15 -11.36 9.15 14.19
N LEU A 16 -10.39 8.86 15.08
CA LEU A 16 -10.33 7.61 15.85
C LEU A 16 -11.27 7.70 17.04
N ILE A 17 -11.07 8.72 17.89
CA ILE A 17 -11.83 8.94 19.12
C ILE A 17 -13.33 8.97 18.84
N ASN A 18 -13.77 9.78 17.87
CA ASN A 18 -15.18 9.89 17.51
C ASN A 18 -15.77 8.57 16.98
N ASN A 19 -14.95 7.69 16.40
CA ASN A 19 -15.38 6.37 15.94
C ASN A 19 -15.54 5.38 17.09
N PHE A 20 -14.68 5.46 18.11
CA PHE A 20 -14.77 4.63 19.32
C PHE A 20 -15.95 5.07 20.19
N GLU A 21 -16.09 6.37 20.43
CA GLU A 21 -17.21 6.94 21.21
C GLU A 21 -18.57 6.65 20.56
N LYS A 22 -18.67 6.77 19.23
CA LYS A 22 -19.91 6.44 18.49
C LYS A 22 -20.33 4.98 18.69
N ARG A 23 -19.38 4.07 18.91
CA ARG A 23 -19.64 2.64 19.18
C ARG A 23 -20.01 2.37 20.64
N GLY A 24 -20.00 3.40 21.49
CA GLY A 24 -20.24 3.27 22.92
C GLY A 24 -19.10 2.56 23.67
N TRP A 25 -17.91 2.52 23.09
CA TRP A 25 -16.73 1.94 23.72
C TRP A 25 -16.20 2.87 24.82
N VAL A 26 -15.61 2.29 25.85
CA VAL A 26 -15.12 3.02 27.03
C VAL A 26 -13.62 3.25 26.90
N GLN A 27 -13.18 4.50 27.00
CA GLN A 27 -11.76 4.82 27.01
C GLN A 27 -11.13 4.36 28.33
N VAL A 28 -9.98 3.69 28.25
CA VAL A 28 -9.15 3.32 29.39
C VAL A 28 -7.69 3.67 29.11
N THR A 29 -6.83 3.54 30.12
CA THR A 29 -5.37 3.71 29.98
C THR A 29 -4.69 2.40 29.57
N GLU A 30 -3.47 2.50 29.06
CA GLU A 30 -2.68 1.32 28.64
C GLU A 30 -2.29 0.36 29.78
N ASN A 31 -2.37 0.82 31.03
CA ASN A 31 -2.08 0.03 32.22
C ASN A 31 -3.33 -0.69 32.77
N GLU A 32 -4.51 -0.37 32.24
CA GLU A 32 -5.76 -1.02 32.60
C GLU A 32 -6.05 -2.21 31.67
N ASP A 33 -7.04 -3.01 32.03
CA ASP A 33 -7.55 -4.07 31.17
C ASP A 33 -8.29 -3.45 29.97
N TRP A 34 -7.82 -3.73 28.75
CA TRP A 34 -8.34 -3.20 27.49
C TRP A 34 -8.56 -4.31 26.46
N ASN A 35 -9.50 -4.10 25.54
CA ASN A 35 -9.82 -5.06 24.47
C ASN A 35 -9.34 -4.58 23.08
N PHE A 36 -9.29 -3.27 22.86
CA PHE A 36 -8.84 -2.70 21.59
C PHE A 36 -7.81 -1.60 21.79
N TYR A 37 -6.63 -1.74 21.21
CA TYR A 37 -5.61 -0.68 21.24
C TYR A 37 -5.24 -0.26 19.82
N TRP A 38 -5.63 0.97 19.47
CA TRP A 38 -5.09 1.64 18.28
C TRP A 38 -3.71 2.24 18.61
N MET A 39 -2.67 1.46 18.36
CA MET A 39 -1.27 1.76 18.63
C MET A 39 -0.61 2.53 17.48
N SER A 40 0.39 3.33 17.83
CA SER A 40 1.37 3.85 16.90
C SER A 40 2.37 2.77 16.47
N VAL A 41 3.06 3.05 15.36
CA VAL A 41 4.14 2.18 14.83
C VAL A 41 5.26 1.97 15.85
N GLN A 42 5.52 2.93 16.74
CA GLN A 42 6.54 2.77 17.78
C GLN A 42 6.06 1.84 18.89
N THR A 43 4.83 2.01 19.34
CA THR A 43 4.24 1.23 20.44
C THR A 43 4.10 -0.23 20.06
N ILE A 44 3.58 -0.53 18.87
CA ILE A 44 3.44 -1.94 18.42
C ILE A 44 4.79 -2.67 18.35
N ARG A 45 5.86 -1.97 17.95
CA ARG A 45 7.22 -2.54 17.92
C ARG A 45 7.72 -2.89 19.31
N ASN A 46 7.41 -2.06 20.30
CA ASN A 46 7.77 -2.32 21.68
C ASN A 46 6.96 -3.50 22.23
N VAL A 47 5.66 -3.55 21.96
CA VAL A 47 4.75 -4.63 22.43
C VAL A 47 5.19 -6.01 21.94
N PHE A 48 5.55 -6.13 20.65
CA PHE A 48 6.06 -7.39 20.09
C PHE A 48 7.58 -7.55 20.19
N SER A 49 8.28 -6.66 20.91
CA SER A 49 9.71 -6.85 21.15
C SER A 49 9.92 -8.05 22.07
N VAL A 50 10.99 -8.80 21.82
CA VAL A 50 11.36 -9.96 22.65
C VAL A 50 11.60 -9.53 24.10
N GLU A 51 12.13 -8.32 24.30
CA GLU A 51 12.44 -7.75 25.61
C GLU A 51 11.18 -7.43 26.44
N ALA A 52 10.09 -7.00 25.80
CA ALA A 52 8.85 -6.70 26.50
C ALA A 52 8.16 -7.97 27.02
N GLY A 53 8.31 -9.11 26.34
CA GLY A 53 7.69 -10.39 26.72
C GLY A 53 6.16 -10.35 26.79
N TYR A 54 5.53 -9.29 26.28
CA TYR A 54 4.09 -9.07 26.36
C TYR A 54 3.35 -10.05 25.45
N ARG A 55 2.26 -10.64 25.96
CA ARG A 55 1.38 -11.54 25.20
C ARG A 55 -0.04 -11.01 25.26
N LEU A 56 -0.63 -10.82 24.09
CA LEU A 56 -2.01 -10.40 23.94
C LEU A 56 -2.95 -11.54 24.39
N SER A 57 -4.02 -11.20 25.09
CA SER A 57 -5.10 -12.13 25.44
C SER A 57 -6.05 -12.36 24.26
N ASP A 58 -6.85 -13.42 24.33
CA ASP A 58 -7.78 -13.80 23.26
C ASP A 58 -8.79 -12.68 22.91
N ASP A 59 -9.07 -11.77 23.83
CA ASP A 59 -10.01 -10.66 23.66
C ASP A 59 -9.36 -9.33 23.25
N GLN A 60 -8.06 -9.34 22.95
CA GLN A 60 -7.30 -8.16 22.56
C GLN A 60 -7.09 -8.07 21.05
N ILE A 61 -7.29 -6.88 20.48
CA ILE A 61 -7.05 -6.59 19.05
C ILE A 61 -6.21 -5.31 18.90
N VAL A 62 -5.29 -5.34 17.94
CA VAL A 62 -4.36 -4.23 17.62
C VAL A 62 -4.28 -3.97 16.10
N ASN A 63 -3.99 -2.73 15.72
CA ASN A 63 -4.06 -2.21 14.34
C ASN A 63 -2.77 -2.30 13.51
N HIS A 64 -1.84 -3.19 13.89
CA HIS A 64 -0.57 -3.36 13.20
C HIS A 64 -0.06 -4.80 13.28
N PHE A 65 0.56 -5.28 12.21
CA PHE A 65 1.35 -6.52 12.24
C PHE A 65 2.74 -6.25 12.85
N PRO A 66 3.32 -7.19 13.63
CA PRO A 66 4.59 -7.02 14.34
C PRO A 66 5.74 -6.49 13.46
N ASN A 67 5.88 -7.04 12.25
CA ASN A 67 6.92 -6.68 11.29
C ASN A 67 6.36 -6.06 10.01
N HIS A 68 5.29 -5.25 10.11
CA HIS A 68 4.70 -4.48 8.99
C HIS A 68 5.72 -3.68 8.16
N TYR A 69 6.89 -3.37 8.74
CA TYR A 69 8.01 -2.73 8.05
C TYR A 69 8.60 -3.55 6.89
N GLU A 70 8.33 -4.86 6.81
CA GLU A 70 8.69 -5.69 5.66
C GLU A 70 8.00 -5.23 4.35
N LEU A 71 6.80 -4.66 4.46
CA LEU A 71 6.07 -4.05 3.34
C LEU A 71 6.30 -2.54 3.24
N THR A 72 6.43 -1.85 4.38
CA THR A 72 6.34 -0.39 4.44
C THR A 72 7.67 0.33 4.43
N ARG A 73 8.78 -0.35 4.74
CA ARG A 73 10.11 0.18 4.44
C ARG A 73 10.46 -0.07 2.98
N LYS A 74 10.94 0.96 2.30
CA LYS A 74 11.19 0.95 0.84
C LYS A 74 12.21 -0.12 0.43
N ASP A 75 13.24 -0.31 1.24
CA ASP A 75 14.26 -1.33 1.02
C ASP A 75 13.71 -2.75 1.13
N LEU A 76 12.99 -3.03 2.21
CA LEU A 76 12.44 -4.36 2.47
C LEU A 76 11.34 -4.71 1.47
N MET A 77 10.47 -3.76 1.12
CA MET A 77 9.45 -3.95 0.08
C MET A 77 10.08 -4.43 -1.24
N VAL A 78 11.10 -3.72 -1.72
CA VAL A 78 11.81 -4.06 -2.96
C VAL A 78 12.53 -5.41 -2.84
N LYS A 79 13.16 -5.68 -1.69
CA LYS A 79 13.84 -6.96 -1.43
C LYS A 79 12.84 -8.13 -1.46
N ASN A 80 11.69 -7.99 -0.82
CA ASN A 80 10.63 -9.00 -0.76
C ASN A 80 10.03 -9.26 -2.15
N ILE A 81 9.76 -8.21 -2.93
CA ILE A 81 9.27 -8.34 -4.32
C ILE A 81 10.31 -9.02 -5.23
N LYS A 82 11.60 -8.66 -5.10
CA LYS A 82 12.69 -9.33 -5.85
C LYS A 82 12.80 -10.81 -5.48
N ARG A 83 12.66 -11.17 -4.20
CA ARG A 83 12.66 -12.57 -3.74
C ARG A 83 11.46 -13.32 -4.33
N TYR A 84 10.26 -12.76 -4.22
CA TYR A 84 9.03 -13.35 -4.73
C TYR A 84 9.10 -13.67 -6.22
N ARG A 85 9.59 -12.72 -7.03
CA ARG A 85 9.80 -12.94 -8.47
C ARG A 85 10.75 -14.12 -8.75
N LYS A 86 11.86 -14.24 -8.01
CA LYS A 86 12.83 -15.35 -8.16
C LYS A 86 12.27 -16.69 -7.70
N GLU A 87 11.42 -16.71 -6.68
CA GLU A 87 10.74 -17.92 -6.22
C GLU A 87 9.78 -18.43 -7.29
N LEU A 88 8.94 -17.54 -7.84
CA LEU A 88 8.04 -17.88 -8.95
C LEU A 88 8.77 -18.35 -10.21
N GLU A 89 9.94 -17.79 -10.52
CA GLU A 89 10.79 -18.28 -11.62
C GLU A 89 11.25 -19.72 -11.40
N LYS A 90 11.72 -20.04 -10.18
CA LYS A 90 12.19 -21.38 -9.83
C LYS A 90 11.07 -22.41 -9.89
N GLU A 91 9.85 -21.99 -9.54
CA GLU A 91 8.64 -22.81 -9.60
C GLU A 91 8.09 -22.98 -11.03
N GLY A 92 8.65 -22.26 -12.02
CA GLY A 92 8.14 -22.27 -13.39
C GLY A 92 6.75 -21.63 -13.52
N SER A 93 6.41 -20.71 -12.61
CA SER A 93 5.11 -20.04 -12.61
C SER A 93 4.97 -19.17 -13.87
N PRO A 94 3.82 -19.22 -14.59
CA PRO A 94 3.53 -18.33 -15.70
C PRO A 94 3.59 -16.85 -15.31
N LEU A 95 3.39 -16.52 -14.03
CA LEU A 95 3.47 -15.14 -13.54
C LEU A 95 4.89 -14.56 -13.63
N ALA A 96 5.91 -15.42 -13.66
CA ALA A 96 7.32 -15.04 -13.77
C ALA A 96 7.81 -14.95 -15.23
N GLU A 97 6.90 -15.05 -16.22
CA GLU A 97 7.23 -14.89 -17.63
C GLU A 97 7.90 -13.53 -17.90
N LYS A 98 8.93 -13.56 -18.77
CA LYS A 98 9.71 -12.39 -19.17
C LYS A 98 9.60 -12.15 -20.67
N ASP A 99 9.69 -10.88 -21.04
CA ASP A 99 9.88 -10.48 -22.43
C ASP A 99 11.30 -10.76 -22.93
N GLU A 100 11.53 -10.49 -24.22
CA GLU A 100 12.84 -10.61 -24.90
C GLU A 100 13.95 -9.76 -24.27
N ASN A 101 13.59 -8.71 -23.51
CA ASN A 101 14.52 -7.82 -22.82
C ASN A 101 14.76 -8.24 -21.36
N GLY A 102 14.19 -9.36 -20.92
CA GLY A 102 14.30 -9.91 -19.57
C GLY A 102 13.44 -9.21 -18.52
N LYS A 103 12.46 -8.39 -18.92
CA LYS A 103 11.49 -7.76 -18.00
C LYS A 103 10.30 -8.67 -17.77
N TYR A 104 9.83 -8.74 -16.53
CA TYR A 104 8.64 -9.51 -16.20
C TYR A 104 7.39 -8.94 -16.87
N LEU A 105 6.58 -9.77 -17.51
CA LEU A 105 5.34 -9.34 -18.14
C LEU A 105 4.29 -8.94 -17.09
N TYR A 106 4.11 -9.76 -16.05
CA TYR A 106 3.05 -9.58 -15.06
C TYR A 106 3.54 -8.97 -13.74
N LEU A 107 4.85 -9.00 -13.49
CA LEU A 107 5.43 -8.59 -12.20
C LEU A 107 6.28 -7.32 -12.29
N ASP A 108 6.38 -6.65 -13.44
CA ASP A 108 7.16 -5.40 -13.59
C ASP A 108 6.38 -4.15 -13.16
N PHE A 109 6.09 -4.06 -11.87
CA PHE A 109 5.27 -2.98 -11.29
C PHE A 109 5.97 -2.10 -10.25
N VAL A 110 7.26 -2.32 -10.03
CA VAL A 110 8.09 -1.46 -9.17
C VAL A 110 9.23 -0.92 -10.03
N PRO A 111 9.51 0.39 -10.01
CA PRO A 111 10.63 0.94 -10.76
C PRO A 111 11.95 0.27 -10.37
N VAL A 112 12.88 0.18 -11.33
CA VAL A 112 14.21 -0.40 -11.10
C VAL A 112 14.86 0.29 -9.89
N THR A 113 15.18 -0.48 -8.86
CA THR A 113 15.61 0.06 -7.56
C THR A 113 16.80 -0.72 -7.00
N TYR A 114 17.75 0.01 -6.43
CA TYR A 114 18.97 -0.49 -5.81
C TYR A 114 19.12 0.07 -4.38
N MET A 115 19.81 -0.70 -3.53
CA MET A 115 20.06 -0.39 -2.13
C MET A 115 21.45 0.22 -1.95
N LEU A 116 21.56 1.46 -1.49
CA LEU A 116 22.87 2.07 -1.22
C LEU A 116 23.25 1.96 0.26
N PRO A 117 24.52 1.63 0.59
CA PRO A 117 25.67 1.51 -0.32
C PRO A 117 25.88 0.12 -0.97
N ALA A 118 25.14 -0.91 -0.58
CA ALA A 118 25.42 -2.31 -0.94
C ALA A 118 25.39 -2.59 -2.46
N ASP A 119 24.41 -2.05 -3.18
CA ASP A 119 24.18 -2.25 -4.61
C ASP A 119 24.82 -1.14 -5.47
N TYR A 120 25.73 -0.33 -4.93
CA TYR A 120 26.28 0.82 -5.66
C TYR A 120 26.88 0.45 -7.02
N ASN A 121 27.64 -0.65 -7.09
CA ASN A 121 28.26 -1.11 -8.33
C ASN A 121 27.22 -1.54 -9.37
N LEU A 122 26.19 -2.30 -8.95
CA LEU A 122 25.09 -2.72 -9.82
C LEU A 122 24.31 -1.51 -10.36
N PHE A 123 24.07 -0.52 -9.51
CA PHE A 123 23.47 0.74 -9.94
C PHE A 123 24.34 1.47 -10.98
N VAL A 124 25.65 1.56 -10.76
CA VAL A 124 26.57 2.23 -11.71
C VAL A 124 26.57 1.53 -13.08
N GLU A 125 26.54 0.20 -13.10
CA GLU A 125 26.42 -0.58 -14.34
C GLU A 125 25.12 -0.29 -15.07
N GLU A 126 23.99 -0.27 -14.36
CA GLU A 126 22.70 0.05 -14.95
C GLU A 126 22.62 1.50 -15.45
N PHE A 127 23.13 2.45 -14.66
CA PHE A 127 23.20 3.86 -15.03
C PHE A 127 24.01 4.07 -16.32
N ARG A 128 25.10 3.31 -16.52
CA ARG A 128 25.93 3.40 -17.73
C ARG A 128 25.20 2.93 -19.00
N LYS A 129 24.19 2.05 -18.89
CA LYS A 129 23.36 1.64 -20.04
C LYS A 129 22.48 2.77 -20.54
N SER A 130 22.05 3.68 -19.66
CA SER A 130 21.26 4.87 -20.02
C SER A 130 21.74 6.11 -19.25
N PRO A 131 22.83 6.77 -19.69
CA PRO A 131 23.45 7.86 -18.94
C PRO A 131 22.58 9.12 -18.81
N SER A 132 21.55 9.27 -19.64
CA SER A 132 20.57 10.37 -19.59
C SER A 132 19.40 10.08 -18.65
N SER A 133 19.34 8.90 -18.04
CA SER A 133 18.27 8.53 -17.12
C SER A 133 18.32 9.35 -15.82
N THR A 134 17.14 9.74 -15.34
CA THR A 134 17.00 10.39 -14.04
C THR A 134 16.62 9.36 -12.99
N TRP A 135 17.22 9.47 -11.81
CA TRP A 135 16.99 8.59 -10.68
C TRP A 135 16.59 9.40 -9.47
N ILE A 136 15.77 8.80 -8.60
CA ILE A 136 15.32 9.40 -7.36
C ILE A 136 15.94 8.67 -6.18
N MET A 137 16.63 9.42 -5.32
CA MET A 137 17.18 8.93 -4.07
C MET A 137 16.20 9.21 -2.94
N LYS A 138 15.90 8.20 -2.14
CA LYS A 138 14.96 8.28 -1.01
C LYS A 138 15.56 7.59 0.22
N PRO A 139 15.47 8.17 1.43
CA PRO A 139 15.86 7.47 2.64
C PRO A 139 14.92 6.28 2.90
N CYS A 140 15.45 5.15 3.37
CA CYS A 140 14.66 3.92 3.54
C CYS A 140 13.53 4.05 4.58
N GLY A 141 13.79 4.79 5.67
CA GLY A 141 12.90 4.89 6.84
C GLY A 141 12.22 6.24 7.04
N LYS A 142 12.44 7.23 6.17
CA LYS A 142 11.78 8.54 6.26
C LYS A 142 10.53 8.61 5.38
N ALA A 143 9.64 9.53 5.74
CA ALA A 143 8.39 9.80 5.05
C ALA A 143 8.26 11.30 4.70
N GLN A 144 7.14 11.67 4.07
CA GLN A 144 6.75 13.05 3.76
C GLN A 144 7.67 13.79 2.77
N GLY A 145 8.47 13.07 1.98
CA GLY A 145 9.39 13.66 1.01
C GLY A 145 10.70 14.20 1.59
N LYS A 146 10.94 14.03 2.90
CA LYS A 146 12.17 14.52 3.55
C LYS A 146 13.39 13.70 3.09
N GLY A 147 14.45 14.40 2.68
CA GLY A 147 15.70 13.78 2.22
C GLY A 147 15.64 13.18 0.82
N ILE A 148 14.56 13.42 0.07
CA ILE A 148 14.45 13.00 -1.33
C ILE A 148 15.19 13.98 -2.22
N PHE A 149 15.96 13.48 -3.19
CA PHE A 149 16.56 14.29 -4.24
C PHE A 149 16.68 13.50 -5.54
N LEU A 150 16.75 14.22 -6.65
CA LEU A 150 16.94 13.63 -7.98
C LEU A 150 18.41 13.67 -8.37
N ILE A 151 18.83 12.68 -9.15
CA ILE A 151 20.15 12.63 -9.75
C ILE A 151 20.03 12.29 -11.23
N ASN A 152 20.90 12.87 -12.04
CA ASN A 152 21.08 12.56 -13.46
C ASN A 152 22.57 12.42 -13.82
N LYS A 153 23.48 12.52 -12.85
CA LYS A 153 24.92 12.37 -13.02
C LYS A 153 25.51 11.62 -11.83
N LEU A 154 26.42 10.66 -12.09
CA LEU A 154 27.12 9.91 -11.04
C LEU A 154 27.92 10.80 -10.07
N SER A 155 28.36 11.98 -10.52
CA SER A 155 29.06 12.95 -9.67
C SER A 155 28.19 13.47 -8.51
N GLN A 156 26.87 13.54 -8.68
CA GLN A 156 25.94 13.99 -7.63
C GLN A 156 25.92 12.99 -6.45
N ILE A 157 25.97 11.68 -6.71
CA ILE A 157 26.04 10.66 -5.65
C ILE A 157 27.38 10.76 -4.90
N LYS A 158 28.48 10.95 -5.63
CA LYS A 158 29.81 11.08 -5.01
C LYS A 158 29.87 12.30 -4.09
N LYS A 159 29.26 13.42 -4.49
CA LYS A 159 29.13 14.62 -3.65
C LYS A 159 28.32 14.32 -2.39
N TRP A 160 27.11 13.77 -2.54
CA TRP A 160 26.26 13.37 -1.41
C TRP A 160 26.97 12.44 -0.41
N SER A 161 27.70 11.44 -0.90
CA SER A 161 28.44 10.51 -0.05
C SER A 161 29.59 11.19 0.71
N ARG A 162 30.22 12.22 0.14
CA ARG A 162 31.27 13.01 0.80
C ARG A 162 30.67 13.94 1.85
N ASP A 163 29.62 14.67 1.51
CA ASP A 163 28.94 15.61 2.44
C ASP A 163 28.39 14.88 3.67
N SER A 164 27.91 13.64 3.48
CA SER A 164 27.48 12.75 4.57
C SER A 164 28.62 12.32 5.50
N LYS A 165 29.87 12.26 5.02
CA LYS A 165 31.05 11.92 5.85
C LYS A 165 31.57 13.12 6.65
N THR A 166 31.44 14.34 6.11
CA THR A 166 31.91 15.56 6.78
C THR A 166 30.98 16.00 7.91
N SER A 167 29.71 15.59 7.86
CA SER A 167 28.66 16.06 8.78
C SER A 167 28.57 15.31 10.12
N SER A 168 29.44 14.32 10.38
CA SER A 168 29.29 13.43 11.54
C SER A 168 30.57 13.28 12.36
N PHE A 169 30.72 14.17 13.36
CA PHE A 169 31.41 13.90 14.63
C PHE A 169 30.58 12.99 15.56
N VAL A 170 29.50 12.38 15.05
CA VAL A 170 28.59 11.49 15.78
C VAL A 170 28.69 10.08 15.19
N SER A 171 29.02 9.11 16.06
CA SER A 171 29.18 7.66 15.88
C SER A 171 28.89 7.03 14.50
N GLN A 172 29.85 6.23 14.01
CA GLN A 172 29.81 5.43 12.77
C GLN A 172 28.63 4.44 12.63
N SER A 173 27.80 4.24 13.66
CA SER A 173 26.77 3.19 13.73
C SER A 173 25.44 3.49 13.02
N ASN A 174 25.17 4.73 12.57
CA ASN A 174 23.89 5.11 11.97
C ASN A 174 24.01 5.77 10.59
N LYS A 175 24.75 5.18 9.66
CA LYS A 175 24.66 5.61 8.25
C LYS A 175 23.26 5.32 7.73
N GLU A 176 22.52 6.38 7.42
CA GLU A 176 21.17 6.29 6.88
C GLU A 176 21.19 5.58 5.52
N ALA A 177 20.48 4.45 5.43
CA ALA A 177 20.34 3.70 4.19
C ALA A 177 19.43 4.43 3.20
N TYR A 178 19.77 4.38 1.92
CA TYR A 178 18.99 4.99 0.84
C TYR A 178 18.62 3.95 -0.20
N VAL A 179 17.42 4.09 -0.75
CA VAL A 179 17.05 3.46 -2.02
C VAL A 179 17.28 4.46 -3.15
N ILE A 180 17.87 3.97 -4.24
CA ILE A 180 17.95 4.71 -5.50
C ILE A 180 17.07 3.99 -6.51
N SER A 181 16.12 4.73 -7.08
CA SER A 181 15.06 4.18 -7.93
C SER A 181 14.99 4.94 -9.24
N LEU A 182 14.70 4.26 -10.34
CA LEU A 182 14.52 4.90 -11.64
C LEU A 182 13.32 5.85 -11.55
N TYR A 183 13.54 7.12 -11.90
CA TYR A 183 12.49 8.12 -11.83
C TYR A 183 11.54 7.97 -13.03
N ILE A 184 10.24 7.89 -12.76
CA ILE A 184 9.19 7.88 -13.79
C ILE A 184 9.12 9.29 -14.38
N ASN A 185 9.78 9.49 -15.51
CA ASN A 185 9.91 10.78 -16.19
C ASN A 185 8.77 11.08 -17.18
N ASN A 186 7.92 10.09 -17.45
CA ASN A 186 6.74 10.14 -18.30
C ASN A 186 5.43 9.92 -17.50
N PRO A 187 5.18 10.64 -16.38
CA PRO A 187 3.95 10.45 -15.63
C PRO A 187 2.73 10.87 -16.46
N LEU A 188 1.58 10.23 -16.23
CA LEU A 188 0.32 10.73 -16.74
C LEU A 188 0.08 12.13 -16.16
N LEU A 189 -0.23 13.08 -17.05
CA LEU A 189 -0.50 14.47 -16.68
C LEU A 189 -1.97 14.79 -16.86
N ILE A 190 -2.54 15.53 -15.91
CA ILE A 190 -3.88 16.12 -16.02
C ILE A 190 -3.73 17.62 -15.81
N GLY A 191 -4.20 18.41 -16.77
CA GLY A 191 -3.94 19.86 -16.79
C GLY A 191 -2.44 20.20 -16.83
N GLY A 192 -1.60 19.29 -17.34
CA GLY A 192 -0.14 19.43 -17.34
C GLY A 192 0.52 19.21 -15.97
N ARG A 193 -0.20 18.75 -14.94
CA ARG A 193 0.34 18.54 -13.59
C ARG A 193 0.51 17.05 -13.29
N LYS A 194 1.63 16.71 -12.64
CA LYS A 194 1.90 15.37 -12.13
C LYS A 194 1.03 15.08 -10.91
N PHE A 195 0.64 13.83 -10.73
CA PHE A 195 -0.05 13.37 -9.53
C PHE A 195 0.39 11.96 -9.13
N ASP A 196 0.10 11.61 -7.88
CA ASP A 196 0.14 10.23 -7.41
C ASP A 196 -1.23 9.84 -6.84
N LEU A 197 -1.49 8.55 -6.75
CA LEU A 197 -2.71 7.96 -6.22
C LEU A 197 -2.48 7.40 -4.82
N ARG A 198 -3.25 7.89 -3.85
CA ARG A 198 -3.38 7.32 -2.50
C ARG A 198 -4.59 6.40 -2.44
N LEU A 199 -4.33 5.13 -2.22
CA LEU A 199 -5.31 4.06 -2.04
C LEU A 199 -5.21 3.46 -0.65
N TYR A 200 -6.32 2.91 -0.13
CA TYR A 200 -6.36 2.29 1.20
C TYR A 200 -6.68 0.81 1.08
N VAL A 201 -5.84 -0.02 1.68
CA VAL A 201 -5.96 -1.48 1.64
C VAL A 201 -5.95 -1.99 3.07
N LEU A 202 -6.99 -2.70 3.47
CA LEU A 202 -7.06 -3.36 4.77
C LEU A 202 -6.60 -4.81 4.60
N VAL A 203 -5.66 -5.26 5.42
CA VAL A 203 -5.27 -6.67 5.54
C VAL A 203 -5.74 -7.16 6.91
N SER A 204 -6.64 -8.14 6.93
CA SER A 204 -7.14 -8.71 8.19
C SER A 204 -6.32 -9.90 8.67
N THR A 205 -5.66 -10.60 7.75
CA THR A 205 -4.74 -11.71 8.02
C THR A 205 -3.83 -11.94 6.81
N TYR A 206 -2.60 -12.40 7.07
CA TYR A 206 -1.64 -12.87 6.07
C TYR A 206 -1.61 -14.40 5.94
N ARG A 207 -2.24 -15.14 6.87
CA ARG A 207 -2.31 -16.60 6.85
C ARG A 207 -3.68 -17.07 7.33
N PRO A 208 -4.62 -17.37 6.43
CA PRO A 208 -4.57 -17.14 4.97
C PRO A 208 -4.55 -15.64 4.63
N LEU A 209 -4.03 -15.24 3.47
CA LEU A 209 -4.03 -13.83 3.06
C LEU A 209 -5.46 -13.38 2.71
N ARG A 210 -5.95 -12.38 3.46
CA ARG A 210 -7.23 -11.72 3.20
C ARG A 210 -7.05 -10.21 3.21
N CYS A 211 -7.39 -9.58 2.09
CA CYS A 211 -7.30 -8.13 1.95
C CYS A 211 -8.50 -7.52 1.25
N TYR A 212 -8.78 -6.28 1.63
CA TYR A 212 -9.90 -5.47 1.18
C TYR A 212 -9.38 -4.17 0.61
N MET A 213 -9.97 -3.74 -0.50
CA MET A 213 -9.70 -2.46 -1.11
C MET A 213 -10.78 -1.46 -0.66
N TYR A 214 -10.37 -0.29 -0.21
CA TYR A 214 -11.33 0.79 0.05
C TYR A 214 -11.65 1.49 -1.27
N LYS A 215 -12.94 1.56 -1.63
CA LYS A 215 -13.39 2.20 -2.88
C LYS A 215 -13.03 3.67 -2.97
N LEU A 216 -12.91 4.34 -1.83
CA LEU A 216 -12.55 5.75 -1.76
C LEU A 216 -11.03 5.90 -1.61
N GLY A 217 -10.48 6.83 -2.38
CA GLY A 217 -9.10 7.26 -2.30
C GLY A 217 -8.96 8.60 -3.00
N PHE A 218 -7.73 9.08 -3.17
CA PHE A 218 -7.52 10.36 -3.81
C PHE A 218 -6.21 10.46 -4.58
N CYS A 219 -6.23 11.25 -5.64
CA CYS A 219 -5.04 11.74 -6.33
C CYS A 219 -4.50 12.96 -5.58
N ARG A 220 -3.18 13.08 -5.45
CA ARG A 220 -2.50 14.29 -4.95
C ARG A 220 -1.74 14.93 -6.10
N PHE A 221 -2.12 16.14 -6.48
CA PHE A 221 -1.47 16.86 -7.57
C PHE A 221 -0.31 17.71 -7.07
N CYS A 222 0.69 17.87 -7.93
CA CYS A 222 1.64 18.97 -7.82
C CYS A 222 0.94 20.32 -8.06
N THR A 223 1.42 21.36 -7.39
CA THR A 223 0.98 22.75 -7.56
C THR A 223 1.50 23.37 -8.85
N VAL A 224 2.62 22.86 -9.38
CA VAL A 224 3.26 23.36 -10.60
C VAL A 224 3.08 22.38 -11.75
N LYS A 225 3.05 22.91 -13.00
CA LYS A 225 3.06 22.08 -14.21
C LYS A 225 4.34 21.25 -14.27
N TYR A 226 4.21 20.03 -14.75
CA TYR A 226 5.30 19.10 -14.88
C TYR A 226 6.22 19.49 -16.04
N THR A 227 7.52 19.52 -15.76
CA THR A 227 8.56 19.66 -16.78
C THR A 227 9.57 18.53 -16.59
N PRO A 228 9.99 17.84 -17.66
CA PRO A 228 11.05 16.84 -17.60
C PRO A 228 12.45 17.49 -17.64
N SER A 229 12.56 18.82 -17.66
CA SER A 229 13.83 19.51 -17.85
C SER A 229 14.80 19.23 -16.71
N THR A 230 16.05 18.95 -17.05
CA THR A 230 17.14 18.76 -16.08
C THR A 230 17.46 20.03 -15.29
N SER A 231 17.08 21.21 -15.80
CA SER A 231 17.26 22.49 -15.13
C SER A 231 16.38 22.67 -13.89
N GLU A 232 15.28 21.91 -13.78
CA GLU A 232 14.33 22.03 -12.66
C GLU A 232 14.36 20.84 -11.69
N LEU A 233 15.38 19.97 -11.78
CA LEU A 233 15.48 18.79 -10.89
C LEU A 233 15.54 19.14 -9.39
N ASP A 234 16.03 20.34 -9.06
CA ASP A 234 16.06 20.85 -7.69
C ASP A 234 14.70 21.43 -7.24
N ASN A 235 13.78 21.69 -8.17
CA ASN A 235 12.43 22.17 -7.86
C ASN A 235 11.54 21.02 -7.41
N MET A 236 11.58 20.73 -6.11
CA MET A 236 10.80 19.65 -5.50
C MET A 236 9.28 19.83 -5.69
N PHE A 237 8.76 21.04 -5.92
CA PHE A 237 7.33 21.28 -6.14
C PHE A 237 6.80 20.71 -7.46
N VAL A 238 7.67 20.56 -8.46
CA VAL A 238 7.33 19.95 -9.76
C VAL A 238 7.29 18.42 -9.64
N HIS A 239 8.18 17.86 -8.83
CA HIS A 239 8.49 16.43 -8.86
C HIS A 239 7.85 15.62 -7.71
N LEU A 240 7.54 16.24 -6.57
CA LEU A 240 7.02 15.56 -5.37
C LEU A 240 5.62 16.00 -5.00
N THR A 241 4.68 15.08 -5.01
CA THR A 241 3.23 15.30 -4.79
C THR A 241 2.82 15.36 -3.30
N ASN A 242 3.76 15.16 -2.37
CA ASN A 242 3.45 15.12 -0.94
C ASN A 242 2.85 16.45 -0.46
N VAL A 243 1.70 16.38 0.21
CA VAL A 243 1.01 17.56 0.79
C VAL A 243 1.95 18.37 1.71
N ALA A 244 2.86 17.71 2.42
CA ALA A 244 3.84 18.38 3.30
C ALA A 244 4.74 19.37 2.54
N ILE A 245 5.01 19.13 1.26
CA ILE A 245 5.77 20.01 0.37
C ILE A 245 4.80 20.94 -0.34
N GLN A 246 3.75 20.39 -0.96
CA GLN A 246 2.83 21.13 -1.83
C GLN A 246 2.05 22.24 -1.12
N LYS A 247 1.78 22.13 0.19
CA LYS A 247 1.10 23.18 0.97
C LYS A 247 1.87 24.51 1.04
N HIS A 248 3.14 24.51 0.66
CA HIS A 248 3.99 25.69 0.61
C HIS A 248 4.11 26.29 -0.80
N GLY A 249 3.47 25.68 -1.81
CA GLY A 249 3.42 26.23 -3.16
C GLY A 249 2.39 27.35 -3.27
N GLU A 250 2.70 28.38 -4.07
CA GLU A 250 1.84 29.56 -4.24
C GLU A 250 0.44 29.21 -4.77
N ASP A 251 0.36 28.24 -5.69
CA ASP A 251 -0.89 27.77 -6.30
C ASP A 251 -1.66 26.73 -5.45
N TYR A 252 -1.32 26.57 -4.17
CA TYR A 252 -1.98 25.59 -3.32
C TYR A 252 -3.41 26.00 -2.97
N ASN A 253 -4.39 25.32 -3.57
CA ASN A 253 -5.78 25.54 -3.23
C ASN A 253 -6.13 24.84 -1.90
N HIS A 254 -6.32 25.62 -0.83
CA HIS A 254 -6.68 25.12 0.49
C HIS A 254 -8.07 24.48 0.58
N ILE A 255 -9.00 24.81 -0.33
CA ILE A 255 -10.39 24.31 -0.30
C ILE A 255 -10.43 22.83 -0.70
N HIS A 256 -9.84 22.49 -1.85
CA HIS A 256 -9.80 21.10 -2.34
C HIS A 256 -8.44 20.42 -2.13
N GLY A 257 -7.43 21.14 -1.64
CA GLY A 257 -6.12 20.62 -1.24
C GLY A 257 -5.25 20.09 -2.39
N GLY A 258 -5.55 20.47 -3.64
CA GLY A 258 -4.91 19.89 -4.83
C GLY A 258 -5.23 18.40 -5.01
N LYS A 259 -6.43 17.96 -4.62
CA LYS A 259 -6.84 16.55 -4.70
C LYS A 259 -8.02 16.31 -5.63
N TRP A 260 -8.01 15.15 -6.28
CA TRP A 260 -9.20 14.54 -6.87
C TRP A 260 -9.53 13.24 -6.18
N THR A 261 -10.81 12.87 -6.12
CA THR A 261 -11.19 11.52 -5.71
C THR A 261 -10.79 10.51 -6.79
N VAL A 262 -10.58 9.25 -6.39
CA VAL A 262 -10.38 8.13 -7.33
C VAL A 262 -11.55 8.04 -8.32
N SER A 263 -12.78 8.28 -7.87
CA SER A 263 -13.97 8.29 -8.73
C SER A 263 -13.90 9.36 -9.82
N ASN A 264 -13.42 10.57 -9.49
CA ASN A 264 -13.23 11.63 -10.48
C ASN A 264 -12.11 11.29 -11.47
N LEU A 265 -11.02 10.66 -11.01
CA LEU A 265 -9.97 10.16 -11.90
C LEU A 265 -10.54 9.12 -12.87
N ARG A 266 -11.31 8.14 -12.36
CA ARG A 266 -11.96 7.13 -13.18
C ARG A 266 -12.87 7.78 -14.23
N LEU A 267 -13.77 8.67 -13.82
CA LEU A 267 -14.67 9.37 -14.74
C LEU A 267 -13.89 10.13 -15.82
N TYR A 268 -12.83 10.85 -15.44
CA TYR A 268 -11.97 11.58 -16.37
C TYR A 268 -11.32 10.62 -17.39
N LEU A 269 -10.75 9.51 -16.94
CA LEU A 269 -10.12 8.53 -17.82
C LEU A 269 -11.14 7.83 -18.73
N GLU A 270 -12.32 7.48 -18.21
CA GLU A 270 -13.39 6.88 -19.03
C GLU A 270 -13.83 7.84 -20.14
N SER A 271 -13.96 9.13 -19.83
CA SER A 271 -14.35 10.16 -20.80
C SER A 271 -13.28 10.51 -21.84
N THR A 272 -11.99 10.31 -21.53
CA THR A 272 -10.87 10.74 -22.40
C THR A 272 -10.16 9.59 -23.11
N ARG A 273 -10.18 8.38 -22.53
CA ARG A 273 -9.45 7.19 -23.02
C ARG A 273 -10.36 5.99 -23.28
N GLY A 274 -11.61 6.02 -22.82
CA GLY A 274 -12.56 4.93 -22.95
C GLY A 274 -12.66 4.05 -21.70
N LYS A 275 -13.79 3.35 -21.59
CA LYS A 275 -14.17 2.57 -20.41
C LYS A 275 -13.32 1.32 -20.23
N GLU A 276 -13.01 0.63 -21.33
CA GLU A 276 -12.24 -0.62 -21.34
C GLU A 276 -10.81 -0.38 -20.89
N VAL A 277 -10.16 0.64 -21.47
CA VAL A 277 -8.80 1.06 -21.11
C VAL A 277 -8.72 1.47 -19.64
N THR A 278 -9.70 2.24 -19.18
CA THR A 278 -9.75 2.67 -17.78
C THR A 278 -9.95 1.48 -16.84
N SER A 279 -10.85 0.55 -17.18
CA SER A 279 -11.09 -0.64 -16.36
C SER A 279 -9.83 -1.51 -16.27
N LYS A 280 -9.11 -1.70 -17.38
CA LYS A 280 -7.82 -2.41 -17.40
C LYS A 280 -6.79 -1.78 -16.46
N LEU A 281 -6.64 -0.46 -16.46
CA LEU A 281 -5.73 0.23 -15.54
C LEU A 281 -6.08 -0.06 -14.07
N PHE A 282 -7.36 -0.01 -13.70
CA PHE A 282 -7.77 -0.31 -12.32
C PHE A 282 -7.56 -1.78 -11.96
N ASP A 283 -7.74 -2.70 -12.91
CA ASP A 283 -7.42 -4.12 -12.73
C ASP A 283 -5.91 -4.32 -12.51
N GLU A 284 -5.06 -3.61 -13.26
CA GLU A 284 -3.60 -3.62 -13.05
C GLU A 284 -3.22 -3.02 -11.68
N ILE A 285 -3.91 -1.99 -11.21
CA ILE A 285 -3.73 -1.45 -9.85
C ILE A 285 -4.05 -2.52 -8.80
N HIS A 286 -5.18 -3.22 -8.93
CA HIS A 286 -5.57 -4.30 -8.03
C HIS A 286 -4.54 -5.44 -8.05
N TRP A 287 -4.07 -5.80 -9.23
CA TRP A 287 -3.03 -6.80 -9.44
C TRP A 287 -1.76 -6.47 -8.64
N ILE A 288 -1.25 -5.25 -8.80
CA ILE A 288 -0.04 -4.78 -8.10
C ILE A 288 -0.18 -4.87 -6.58
N ILE A 289 -1.33 -4.45 -6.05
CA ILE A 289 -1.59 -4.50 -4.62
C ILE A 289 -1.53 -5.94 -4.13
N VAL A 290 -2.25 -6.86 -4.76
CA VAL A 290 -2.28 -8.26 -4.34
C VAL A 290 -0.90 -8.93 -4.46
N GLN A 291 -0.20 -8.73 -5.57
CA GLN A 291 1.13 -9.33 -5.76
C GLN A 291 2.15 -8.76 -4.78
N SER A 292 2.05 -7.47 -4.42
CA SER A 292 2.91 -6.89 -3.38
C SER A 292 2.65 -7.49 -1.99
N LEU A 293 1.38 -7.81 -1.67
CA LEU A 293 1.02 -8.47 -0.41
C LEU A 293 1.47 -9.93 -0.39
N LYS A 294 1.27 -10.67 -1.49
CA LYS A 294 1.76 -12.05 -1.66
C LYS A 294 3.28 -12.13 -1.50
N ALA A 295 4.02 -11.16 -2.04
CA ALA A 295 5.48 -11.13 -1.91
C ALA A 295 5.97 -11.02 -0.45
N VAL A 296 5.18 -10.42 0.43
CA VAL A 296 5.53 -10.22 1.85
C VAL A 296 4.90 -11.27 2.77
N ALA A 297 3.79 -11.91 2.36
CA ALA A 297 3.07 -12.89 3.18
C ALA A 297 3.94 -14.00 3.81
N PRO A 298 4.95 -14.59 3.13
CA PRO A 298 5.80 -15.62 3.73
C PRO A 298 6.62 -15.12 4.92
N VAL A 299 7.07 -13.86 4.89
CA VAL A 299 7.93 -13.26 5.93
C VAL A 299 7.16 -12.44 6.95
N MET A 300 5.88 -12.15 6.72
CA MET A 300 5.06 -11.42 7.68
C MET A 300 4.77 -12.30 8.90
N ASN A 301 5.01 -11.76 10.08
CA ASN A 301 4.64 -12.36 11.34
C ASN A 301 3.13 -12.20 11.50
N ASN A 302 2.38 -13.18 11.02
CA ASN A 302 0.94 -13.18 11.13
C ASN A 302 0.51 -13.49 12.56
N ASP A 303 -0.24 -12.59 13.16
CA ASP A 303 -0.81 -12.74 14.50
C ASP A 303 -2.32 -12.49 14.43
N LYS A 304 -3.10 -13.34 15.10
CA LYS A 304 -4.57 -13.32 15.04
C LYS A 304 -5.15 -12.07 15.70
N HIS A 305 -4.43 -11.42 16.60
CA HIS A 305 -4.85 -10.18 17.24
C HIS A 305 -4.69 -8.96 16.30
N CYS A 306 -4.00 -9.11 15.17
CA CYS A 306 -3.58 -7.99 14.32
C CYS A 306 -4.46 -7.82 13.08
N PHE A 307 -4.62 -6.57 12.65
CA PHE A 307 -5.08 -6.18 11.31
C PHE A 307 -4.32 -4.92 10.92
N GLU A 308 -4.28 -4.55 9.64
CA GLU A 308 -3.59 -3.31 9.27
C GLU A 308 -4.20 -2.63 8.04
N CYS A 309 -4.44 -1.32 8.16
CA CYS A 309 -4.83 -0.48 7.04
C CYS A 309 -3.58 0.20 6.47
N TYR A 310 -3.21 -0.19 5.26
CA TYR A 310 -2.09 0.36 4.51
C TYR A 310 -2.53 1.48 3.56
N GLY A 311 -1.70 2.51 3.44
CA GLY A 311 -1.81 3.51 2.39
C GLY A 311 -0.87 3.22 1.23
N TYR A 312 -1.40 2.80 0.09
CA TYR A 312 -0.66 2.55 -1.14
C TYR A 312 -0.48 3.84 -1.94
N ASP A 313 0.76 4.09 -2.39
CA ASP A 313 1.12 5.22 -3.25
C ASP A 313 1.51 4.68 -4.63
N ILE A 314 0.70 5.01 -5.64
CA ILE A 314 0.88 4.55 -7.02
C ILE A 314 1.04 5.76 -7.94
N ILE A 315 1.97 5.68 -8.90
CA ILE A 315 2.06 6.64 -10.01
C ILE A 315 1.62 5.93 -11.28
N ILE A 316 0.86 6.62 -12.13
CA ILE A 316 0.45 6.13 -13.45
C ILE A 316 1.31 6.85 -14.48
N ASP A 317 1.88 6.12 -15.44
CA ASP A 317 2.63 6.71 -16.54
C ASP A 317 1.72 7.08 -17.74
N ASP A 318 2.30 7.75 -18.73
CA ASP A 318 1.62 8.22 -19.94
C ASP A 318 1.06 7.10 -20.83
N LYS A 319 1.54 5.86 -20.63
CA LYS A 319 1.02 4.64 -21.27
C LYS A 319 -0.05 3.94 -20.42
N LEU A 320 -0.49 4.58 -19.34
CA LEU A 320 -1.46 4.05 -18.38
C LEU A 320 -0.98 2.78 -17.67
N LYS A 321 0.32 2.64 -17.46
CA LYS A 321 0.87 1.59 -16.60
C LYS A 321 0.99 2.12 -15.16
N PRO A 322 0.43 1.42 -14.16
CA PRO A 322 0.60 1.76 -12.75
C PRO A 322 1.94 1.26 -12.19
N TRP A 323 2.54 2.07 -11.33
CA TRP A 323 3.81 1.81 -10.66
C TRP A 323 3.68 1.98 -9.15
N LEU A 324 4.01 0.94 -8.39
CA LEU A 324 4.05 0.99 -6.93
C LEU A 324 5.27 1.78 -6.47
N ILE A 325 5.04 2.85 -5.69
CA ILE A 325 6.09 3.76 -5.22
C ILE A 325 6.45 3.51 -3.76
N GLU A 326 5.44 3.42 -2.89
CA GLU A 326 5.60 3.10 -1.48
C GLU A 326 4.29 2.57 -0.89
N VAL A 327 4.41 1.88 0.23
CA VAL A 327 3.29 1.48 1.08
C VAL A 327 3.52 2.06 2.48
N ASN A 328 2.51 2.70 3.04
CA ASN A 328 2.58 3.38 4.33
C ASN A 328 1.77 2.60 5.38
N ALA A 329 2.41 2.17 6.46
CA ALA A 329 1.73 1.76 7.68
C ALA A 329 1.12 3.00 8.35
N SER A 330 -0.06 2.84 8.96
CA SER A 330 -0.75 3.95 9.64
C SER A 330 -0.84 5.21 8.77
N PRO A 331 -1.50 5.15 7.60
CA PRO A 331 -1.58 6.29 6.69
C PRO A 331 -2.17 7.51 7.41
N SER A 332 -1.59 8.68 7.16
CA SER A 332 -1.92 9.90 7.92
C SER A 332 -3.43 10.14 8.02
N LEU A 333 -3.92 10.21 9.26
CA LEU A 333 -5.32 10.52 9.57
C LEU A 333 -5.61 12.03 9.71
N THR A 334 -4.58 12.88 9.53
CA THR A 334 -4.73 14.34 9.58
C THR A 334 -5.56 14.83 8.39
N SER A 335 -6.61 15.60 8.66
CA SER A 335 -7.53 16.08 7.61
C SER A 335 -7.22 17.53 7.25
N SER A 336 -6.82 17.77 6.00
CA SER A 336 -6.55 19.12 5.48
C SER A 336 -7.81 19.81 4.93
N THR A 337 -8.82 19.03 4.53
CA THR A 337 -10.07 19.51 3.94
C THR A 337 -11.26 18.81 4.59
N ALA A 338 -12.46 19.37 4.43
CA ALA A 338 -13.69 18.72 4.90
C ALA A 338 -13.89 17.33 4.27
N ASN A 339 -13.59 17.20 2.97
CA ASN A 339 -13.66 15.93 2.25
C ASN A 339 -12.67 14.90 2.81
N ASP A 340 -11.44 15.31 3.14
CA ASP A 340 -10.47 14.42 3.81
C ASP A 340 -11.01 13.92 5.15
N ARG A 341 -11.65 14.80 5.93
CA ARG A 341 -12.20 14.45 7.25
C ARG A 341 -13.31 13.43 7.13
N ILE A 342 -14.23 13.61 6.19
CA ILE A 342 -15.34 12.67 5.94
C ILE A 342 -14.78 11.33 5.44
N LEU A 343 -13.87 11.34 4.45
CA LEU A 343 -13.26 10.13 3.91
C LEU A 343 -12.55 9.33 4.99
N LYS A 344 -11.76 9.99 5.85
CA LYS A 344 -10.97 9.31 6.89
C LYS A 344 -11.85 8.83 8.04
N TYR A 345 -12.87 9.58 8.42
CA TYR A 345 -13.84 9.13 9.41
C TYR A 345 -14.56 7.86 8.95
N ASN A 346 -15.03 7.83 7.70
CA ASN A 346 -15.68 6.66 7.12
C ASN A 346 -14.72 5.49 6.92
N LEU A 347 -13.47 5.76 6.51
CA LEU A 347 -12.42 4.75 6.38
C LEU A 347 -12.26 4.00 7.71
N ILE A 348 -12.04 4.72 8.80
CA ILE A 348 -11.86 4.12 10.13
C ILE A 348 -13.14 3.41 10.58
N ASN A 349 -14.31 4.00 10.35
CA ASN A 349 -15.58 3.35 10.66
C ASN A 349 -15.70 1.98 9.98
N ASP A 350 -15.46 1.94 8.67
CA ASP A 350 -15.60 0.73 7.88
C ASP A 350 -14.47 -0.27 8.20
N THR A 351 -13.26 0.20 8.51
CA THR A 351 -12.16 -0.65 8.99
C THR A 351 -12.54 -1.35 10.28
N LEU A 352 -13.08 -0.61 11.25
CA LEU A 352 -13.46 -1.17 12.55
C LEU A 352 -14.60 -2.19 12.41
N ASN A 353 -15.56 -1.97 11.51
CA ASN A 353 -16.62 -2.95 11.24
C ASN A 353 -16.08 -4.31 10.74
N ILE A 354 -14.89 -4.32 10.12
CA ILE A 354 -14.23 -5.53 9.63
C ILE A 354 -13.28 -6.12 10.66
N ALA A 355 -12.56 -5.27 11.38
CA ALA A 355 -11.52 -5.69 12.31
C ALA A 355 -12.06 -6.10 13.69
N VAL A 356 -13.18 -5.51 14.12
CA VAL A 356 -13.79 -5.73 15.42
C VAL A 356 -15.30 -5.93 15.26
N PRO A 357 -15.88 -7.05 15.71
CA PRO A 357 -17.32 -7.27 15.62
C PRO A 357 -18.07 -6.20 16.44
N ASN A 358 -19.12 -5.62 15.84
CA ASN A 358 -19.89 -4.57 16.51
C ASN A 358 -20.73 -5.15 17.65
N GLY A 359 -20.59 -4.59 18.86
CA GLY A 359 -21.46 -4.89 20.00
C GLY A 359 -21.01 -6.06 20.87
N GLU A 360 -19.90 -6.71 20.54
CA GLU A 360 -19.33 -7.82 21.30
C GLU A 360 -17.88 -7.51 21.70
N ILE A 361 -17.41 -8.17 22.76
CA ILE A 361 -16.00 -8.17 23.10
C ILE A 361 -15.27 -8.87 21.94
N PRO A 362 -14.16 -8.30 21.42
CA PRO A 362 -13.38 -8.95 20.38
C PRO A 362 -12.97 -10.38 20.76
N ASP A 363 -12.83 -11.26 19.78
CA ASP A 363 -12.21 -12.59 19.94
C ASP A 363 -11.20 -12.77 18.81
N CYS A 364 -9.94 -13.04 19.14
CA CYS A 364 -8.86 -13.26 18.18
C CYS A 364 -9.10 -14.50 17.29
N LYS A 365 -9.97 -15.43 17.72
CA LYS A 365 -10.38 -16.60 16.92
C LYS A 365 -11.41 -16.25 15.86
N TRP A 366 -12.01 -15.07 15.91
CA TRP A 366 -12.89 -14.61 14.84
C TRP A 366 -12.12 -14.48 13.53
N ASN A 367 -12.68 -15.03 12.46
CA ASN A 367 -12.02 -15.12 11.14
C ASN A 367 -11.92 -13.76 10.41
N LYS A 368 -12.42 -12.67 11.00
CA LYS A 368 -12.46 -11.31 10.43
C LYS A 368 -13.01 -11.29 9.00
N SER A 369 -14.02 -12.12 8.75
CA SER A 369 -14.74 -12.20 7.48
C SER A 369 -16.21 -11.90 7.72
N PRO A 370 -16.55 -10.62 7.96
CA PRO A 370 -17.93 -10.26 8.23
C PRO A 370 -18.79 -10.32 6.95
N PRO A 371 -20.12 -10.31 7.10
CA PRO A 371 -21.05 -10.20 5.98
C PRO A 371 -20.81 -8.94 5.13
N LYS A 372 -21.17 -9.00 3.84
CA LYS A 372 -20.90 -7.94 2.86
C LYS A 372 -21.54 -6.60 3.25
N GLU A 373 -22.65 -6.65 3.97
CA GLU A 373 -23.46 -5.50 4.37
C GLU A 373 -22.72 -4.57 5.34
N VAL A 374 -21.73 -5.07 6.09
CA VAL A 374 -20.98 -4.27 7.06
C VAL A 374 -19.63 -3.76 6.54
N LEU A 375 -19.22 -4.17 5.34
CA LEU A 375 -17.95 -3.74 4.73
C LEU A 375 -17.94 -2.23 4.42
N GLY A 376 -19.10 -1.58 4.35
CA GLY A 376 -19.21 -0.17 3.99
C GLY A 376 -18.62 0.09 2.60
N ASN A 377 -17.60 0.93 2.51
CA ASN A 377 -16.91 1.21 1.25
C ASN A 377 -15.75 0.24 0.94
N TYR A 378 -15.50 -0.77 1.77
CA TYR A 378 -14.59 -1.84 1.41
C TYR A 378 -15.21 -2.82 0.41
N GLU A 379 -14.36 -3.37 -0.43
CA GLU A 379 -14.64 -4.56 -1.22
C GLU A 379 -13.54 -5.60 -1.01
N ILE A 380 -13.89 -6.88 -1.07
CA ILE A 380 -12.90 -7.96 -1.00
C ILE A 380 -12.02 -7.83 -2.25
N LEU A 381 -10.73 -7.63 -2.03
CA LEU A 381 -9.74 -7.55 -3.08
C LEU A 381 -9.15 -8.93 -3.35
N TYR A 382 -8.76 -9.63 -2.28
CA TYR A 382 -8.31 -11.03 -2.34
C TYR A 382 -8.67 -11.76 -1.05
N ASP A 383 -9.08 -13.00 -1.20
CA ASP A 383 -9.24 -13.96 -0.12
C ASP A 383 -8.64 -15.29 -0.60
N GLU A 384 -7.54 -15.69 0.03
CA GLU A 384 -6.78 -16.88 -0.35
C GLU A 384 -7.59 -18.16 -0.21
N GLU A 385 -8.45 -18.28 0.82
CA GLU A 385 -9.29 -19.46 0.99
C GLU A 385 -10.32 -19.57 -0.13
N LEU A 386 -10.97 -18.45 -0.48
CA LEU A 386 -11.92 -18.42 -1.59
C LEU A 386 -11.23 -18.72 -2.93
N ALA A 387 -10.04 -18.18 -3.16
CA ALA A 387 -9.30 -18.41 -4.40
C ALA A 387 -8.82 -19.86 -4.56
N GLN A 388 -8.41 -20.51 -3.47
CA GLN A 388 -8.05 -21.93 -3.49
C GLN A 388 -9.27 -22.82 -3.73
N GLY A 389 -10.42 -22.47 -3.14
CA GLY A 389 -11.70 -23.15 -3.40
C GLY A 389 -12.13 -23.07 -4.87
N ASP A 390 -12.06 -21.86 -5.46
CA ASP A 390 -12.39 -21.65 -6.88
C ASP A 390 -11.43 -22.42 -7.83
N GLY A 391 -10.15 -22.54 -7.45
CA GLY A 391 -9.15 -23.30 -8.19
C GLY A 391 -9.46 -24.81 -8.22
N ALA A 392 -9.80 -25.38 -7.05
CA ALA A 392 -10.18 -26.78 -6.94
C ALA A 392 -11.45 -27.10 -7.74
N ASP A 393 -12.46 -26.22 -7.73
CA ASP A 393 -13.68 -26.36 -8.52
C ASP A 393 -13.41 -26.29 -10.04
N ARG A 394 -12.47 -25.46 -10.49
CA ARG A 394 -12.05 -25.40 -11.91
C ARG A 394 -11.35 -26.69 -12.35
N GLU A 395 -10.47 -27.26 -11.53
CA GLU A 395 -9.81 -28.55 -11.83
C GLU A 395 -10.81 -29.73 -11.83
N LEU A 396 -11.77 -29.75 -10.92
CA LEU A 396 -12.83 -30.77 -10.91
C LEU A 396 -13.69 -30.70 -12.18
N ARG A 397 -14.03 -29.50 -12.65
CA ARG A 397 -14.78 -29.30 -13.90
C ARG A 397 -13.97 -29.66 -15.15
N SER A 398 -12.66 -29.39 -15.18
CA SER A 398 -11.81 -29.77 -16.31
C SER A 398 -11.62 -31.29 -16.42
N ARG A 399 -11.58 -32.00 -15.28
CA ARG A 399 -11.54 -33.46 -15.23
C ARG A 399 -12.87 -34.12 -15.62
N GLN A 400 -14.01 -33.54 -15.23
CA GLN A 400 -15.33 -34.04 -15.66
C GLN A 400 -15.62 -33.75 -17.14
N GLY A 401 -15.05 -32.70 -17.72
CA GLY A 401 -15.21 -32.34 -19.13
C GLY A 401 -14.52 -33.27 -20.14
N GLN A 402 -13.71 -34.24 -19.69
CA GLN A 402 -13.08 -35.25 -20.57
C GLN A 402 -13.90 -36.55 -20.70
N SER A 403 -15.09 -36.62 -20.09
CA SER A 403 -15.95 -37.81 -20.14
C SER A 403 -17.40 -37.45 -20.48
N LEU A 404 -17.81 -37.92 -21.66
CA LEU A 404 -19.18 -38.09 -22.19
C LEU A 404 -19.85 -36.93 -22.94
N GLY A 405 -20.39 -37.30 -24.11
CA GLY A 405 -21.14 -36.49 -25.06
C GLY A 405 -22.52 -36.03 -24.57
N PRO A 406 -23.39 -35.56 -25.51
CA PRO A 406 -24.21 -34.39 -25.26
C PRO A 406 -25.51 -34.71 -24.52
N ARG A 407 -25.77 -34.01 -23.43
CA ARG A 407 -27.14 -33.78 -22.95
C ARG A 407 -27.37 -32.32 -22.58
N ALA A 408 -28.34 -31.74 -23.28
CA ALA A 408 -29.00 -30.48 -22.96
C ALA A 408 -29.84 -30.62 -21.68
N GLY A 409 -29.93 -29.54 -20.90
CA GLY A 409 -30.88 -29.44 -19.77
C GLY A 409 -30.52 -28.34 -18.78
N ARG A 410 -31.27 -27.24 -18.83
CA ARG A 410 -31.20 -26.06 -17.95
C ARG A 410 -31.38 -26.43 -16.47
N SER A 411 -30.65 -25.76 -15.57
CA SER A 411 -31.25 -25.16 -14.38
C SER A 411 -30.35 -24.07 -13.78
N ARG A 412 -31.05 -22.99 -13.41
CA ARG A 412 -30.69 -21.88 -12.52
C ARG A 412 -29.69 -22.24 -11.43
N ASP A 413 -28.66 -21.41 -11.30
CA ASP A 413 -28.11 -21.12 -9.98
C ASP A 413 -28.06 -19.60 -9.77
N SER A 414 -28.92 -19.18 -8.86
CA SER A 414 -29.07 -17.84 -8.33
C SER A 414 -28.34 -17.81 -7.00
N GLY A 415 -27.23 -17.04 -6.90
CA GLY A 415 -26.72 -16.69 -5.57
C GLY A 415 -25.21 -16.66 -5.32
N ARG A 416 -24.32 -16.66 -6.32
CA ARG A 416 -22.87 -16.47 -6.05
C ARG A 416 -22.29 -15.25 -6.76
N ALA A 417 -22.65 -14.06 -6.27
CA ALA A 417 -21.93 -12.84 -6.56
C ALA A 417 -20.94 -12.53 -5.41
N VAL A 418 -19.89 -13.36 -5.30
CA VAL A 418 -18.62 -12.95 -4.68
C VAL A 418 -17.60 -12.85 -5.82
N LEU A 419 -17.65 -11.74 -6.55
CA LEU A 419 -16.75 -11.44 -7.66
C LEU A 419 -15.84 -10.27 -7.28
N THR A 420 -14.82 -10.57 -6.46
CA THR A 420 -13.38 -10.36 -6.74
C THR A 420 -12.53 -11.04 -5.67
N THR A 421 -11.78 -12.06 -6.09
CA THR A 421 -10.70 -12.81 -5.42
C THR A 421 -9.38 -12.50 -6.15
N TRP A 422 -9.20 -11.24 -6.58
CA TRP A 422 -8.44 -10.70 -7.72
C TRP A 422 -8.76 -11.26 -9.12
N LYS A 423 -9.75 -12.17 -9.17
CA LYS A 423 -10.41 -12.84 -10.31
C LYS A 423 -9.59 -13.82 -11.12
#